data_AF-A0A1U7WKP4-F1
#
_entry.id   AF-A0A1U7WKP4-F1
#
_cell.length_a   1.000
_cell.length_b   1.000
_cell.length_c   1.000
_cell.angle_alpha   90.00
_cell.angle_beta   90.00
_cell.angle_gamma   90.00
#
_symmetry.space_group_name_H-M   'P 1'
#
loop_
_entity.id
_entity.type
_entity.pdbx_description
1 polymer ?
#
loop_
_entity_poly.entity_id
_entity_poly.type
_entity_poly.pdbx_seq_one_letter_code
_entity_poly.pdbx_strand_id
1 'polypeptide(L)'
;MQRVLKARQLVRALRNSSSPILLNSVSRIQSHCTYEATESCLNSSSWRGYFTSGTTINGNYMQTECNIRRNVCQCEKCSRMLKASFSTEAGAVESSSATESVKELYDKMLKSVVEQRSAPPNAWLWSLIQSCANHEDVNLLHDILQRLRIFRLSNLRIHENFNCALCQDITKACVRVGAIDLGKKVLWKHNVYGLTPNIGSAHHLLLFAKQHNDVKLLVEIMRLVKKNDLNLQPGTAEIVFSICSQTDNWDLMCKYGKRFVKAGVKLRKISLETWMEFASKIGDVDALWKIEKIRSESMKEHTLASGLSCAKAFLINHKPGDAAAIIQLLNQTIPDSRRQNFMVELQKLVTDWPLEVIKRQKDEKRKELAATLQHDIPAMLNALPNMGLNLDVNLGDLTRKEGVLS
;
A
#
# COMPACT_ATOMS: atom_id res chain seq x y z
N MET A 1 -4.15 47.88 22.81
CA MET A 1 -3.66 46.80 23.70
C MET A 1 -4.68 45.70 24.05
N GLN A 2 -5.96 45.76 23.63
CA GLN A 2 -6.94 44.67 23.88
C GLN A 2 -6.93 43.51 22.85
N ARG A 3 -6.22 43.64 21.71
CA ARG A 3 -6.18 42.61 20.66
C ARG A 3 -5.17 41.47 20.89
N VAL A 4 -4.19 41.67 21.78
CA VAL A 4 -3.17 40.63 22.12
C VAL A 4 -3.71 39.64 23.17
N LEU A 5 -4.76 40.00 23.92
CA LEU A 5 -5.33 39.17 24.97
C LEU A 5 -6.28 38.07 24.42
N LYS A 6 -6.95 38.28 23.29
CA LYS A 6 -7.78 37.24 22.64
C LYS A 6 -6.95 36.14 21.97
N ALA A 7 -5.76 36.46 21.47
CA ALA A 7 -4.83 35.46 20.94
C ALA A 7 -4.30 34.50 22.01
N ARG A 8 -4.14 34.96 23.26
CA ARG A 8 -3.73 34.13 24.41
C ARG A 8 -4.86 33.23 24.95
N GLN A 9 -6.13 33.55 24.69
CA GLN A 9 -7.26 32.70 25.06
C GLN A 9 -7.45 31.50 24.09
N LEU A 10 -7.13 31.66 22.80
CA LEU A 10 -7.17 30.57 21.81
C LEU A 10 -6.07 29.50 22.04
N VAL A 11 -4.90 29.91 22.53
CA VAL A 11 -3.82 28.98 22.92
C VAL A 11 -4.21 28.11 24.12
N ARG A 12 -5.17 28.55 24.96
CA ARG A 12 -5.69 27.73 26.07
C ARG A 12 -6.75 26.72 25.65
N ALA A 13 -7.53 26.99 24.60
CA ALA A 13 -8.54 26.05 24.11
C ALA A 13 -7.91 24.77 23.53
N LEU A 14 -6.76 24.90 22.87
CA LEU A 14 -5.98 23.77 22.35
C LEU A 14 -5.22 22.98 23.43
N ARG A 15 -5.11 23.52 24.66
CA ARG A 15 -4.38 22.86 25.76
C ARG A 15 -5.28 22.00 26.65
N ASN A 16 -6.60 22.19 26.60
CA ASN A 16 -7.54 21.62 27.59
C ASN A 16 -8.50 20.54 27.06
N SER A 17 -8.35 20.07 25.81
CA SER A 17 -9.03 18.86 25.34
C SER A 17 -8.01 17.78 24.99
N SER A 18 -7.64 16.99 25.99
CA SER A 18 -7.06 15.64 25.88
C SER A 18 -5.85 15.45 24.94
N SER A 19 -4.66 15.61 25.54
CA SER A 19 -3.32 15.11 25.15
C SER A 19 -2.53 15.87 24.06
N PRO A 20 -1.22 16.13 24.26
CA PRO A 20 -0.47 17.15 23.53
C PRO A 20 0.12 16.60 22.23
N ILE A 21 -0.26 17.19 21.09
CA ILE A 21 0.42 16.99 19.81
C ILE A 21 1.41 18.16 19.64
N LEU A 22 2.70 17.82 19.69
CA LEU A 22 3.83 18.74 19.67
C LEU A 22 3.92 19.52 18.34
N LEU A 23 3.50 20.78 18.36
CA LEU A 23 4.07 21.83 17.52
C LEU A 23 5.29 22.39 18.24
N ASN A 24 6.49 21.96 17.86
CA ASN A 24 7.73 22.64 18.26
C ASN A 24 8.78 22.50 17.17
N SER A 25 8.97 23.58 16.42
CA SER A 25 10.24 23.88 15.78
C SER A 25 10.46 25.38 15.75
N VAL A 26 11.69 25.77 16.09
CA VAL A 26 12.34 27.10 16.01
C VAL A 26 12.39 27.91 17.32
N SER A 27 13.44 27.65 18.13
CA SER A 27 14.41 28.69 18.58
C SER A 27 15.64 28.10 19.33
N ARG A 28 16.74 27.95 18.58
CA ARG A 28 18.17 28.22 18.84
C ARG A 28 18.83 28.20 20.26
N ILE A 29 20.01 27.55 20.26
CA ILE A 29 21.35 27.95 20.78
C ILE A 29 21.81 27.49 22.19
N GLN A 30 22.96 26.76 22.16
CA GLN A 30 24.04 26.51 23.12
C GLN A 30 23.77 26.54 24.63
N SER A 31 24.06 25.41 25.28
CA SER A 31 24.98 25.36 26.43
C SER A 31 25.57 23.96 26.59
N HIS A 32 26.87 23.89 26.89
CA HIS A 32 27.70 22.70 27.08
C HIS A 32 27.71 22.25 28.56
N CYS A 33 28.17 21.00 28.78
CA CYS A 33 28.58 20.36 30.06
C CYS A 33 27.43 19.86 30.96
N THR A 34 27.47 18.68 31.62
CA THR A 34 28.53 17.68 31.95
C THR A 34 27.86 16.37 32.43
N TYR A 35 28.61 15.27 32.32
CA TYR A 35 28.52 13.92 32.92
C TYR A 35 27.47 13.63 34.02
N GLU A 36 26.83 12.46 33.96
CA GLU A 36 27.19 11.30 34.80
C GLU A 36 26.37 10.04 34.45
N ALA A 37 27.05 8.89 34.54
CA ALA A 37 26.52 7.55 34.36
C ALA A 37 25.99 7.01 35.69
N THR A 38 24.96 6.15 35.64
CA THR A 38 24.76 5.11 36.66
C THR A 38 24.10 3.89 36.03
N GLU A 39 24.69 2.73 36.35
CA GLU A 39 24.35 1.40 35.90
C GLU A 39 23.16 0.78 36.66
N SER A 40 22.63 -0.27 36.02
CA SER A 40 22.14 -1.52 36.61
C SER A 40 20.72 -1.59 37.18
N CYS A 41 19.93 -2.51 36.61
CA CYS A 41 19.43 -3.68 37.33
C CYS A 41 19.07 -4.80 36.33
N LEU A 42 19.80 -5.92 36.45
CA LEU A 42 19.52 -7.24 35.89
C LEU A 42 18.53 -7.97 36.81
N ASN A 43 17.61 -8.76 36.21
CA ASN A 43 17.19 -10.11 36.63
C ASN A 43 16.04 -10.55 35.69
N SER A 44 16.26 -11.50 34.77
CA SER A 44 16.43 -12.96 34.93
C SER A 44 15.11 -13.73 35.08
N SER A 45 14.80 -14.55 34.09
CA SER A 45 14.27 -15.91 34.28
C SER A 45 14.54 -16.74 33.01
N SER A 46 15.38 -17.76 33.18
CA SER A 46 15.76 -18.75 32.18
C SER A 46 15.19 -20.10 32.57
N TRP A 47 14.72 -20.89 31.60
CA TRP A 47 14.70 -22.36 31.57
C TRP A 47 14.88 -22.71 30.07
N ARG A 48 16.03 -23.14 29.51
CA ARG A 48 16.91 -24.33 29.69
C ARG A 48 16.11 -25.64 29.59
N GLY A 49 16.43 -26.68 28.82
CA GLY A 49 17.48 -27.15 27.88
C GLY A 49 16.91 -28.45 27.22
N TYR A 50 17.44 -29.09 26.16
CA TYR A 50 18.64 -29.95 26.07
C TYR A 50 19.04 -30.10 24.58
N PHE A 51 20.28 -29.79 24.13
CA PHE A 51 21.53 -30.60 24.00
C PHE A 51 21.46 -31.75 22.95
N THR A 52 22.43 -32.10 22.08
CA THR A 52 23.68 -31.55 21.49
C THR A 52 24.21 -32.60 20.49
N SER A 53 24.98 -32.18 19.47
CA SER A 53 26.22 -32.77 18.90
C SER A 53 26.36 -32.27 17.44
N GLY A 54 27.44 -31.71 16.92
CA GLY A 54 28.81 -31.53 17.39
C GLY A 54 29.75 -31.73 16.19
N THR A 55 30.27 -30.66 15.57
CA THR A 55 31.61 -30.66 14.94
C THR A 55 32.06 -29.24 14.62
N THR A 56 33.17 -28.85 15.23
CA THR A 56 33.94 -27.63 15.04
C THR A 56 34.83 -27.74 13.80
N ILE A 57 34.76 -26.77 12.88
CA ILE A 57 35.90 -26.42 12.01
C ILE A 57 36.07 -24.89 12.06
N ASN A 58 37.30 -24.51 12.36
CA ASN A 58 37.85 -23.19 12.57
C ASN A 58 37.86 -22.38 11.25
N GLY A 59 37.50 -21.09 11.29
CA GLY A 59 37.51 -20.23 10.10
C GLY A 59 37.22 -18.76 10.41
N ASN A 60 38.29 -18.02 10.65
CA ASN A 60 38.45 -16.56 10.79
C ASN A 60 37.24 -15.66 10.50
N TYR A 61 36.87 -14.90 11.53
CA TYR A 61 35.90 -13.80 11.51
C TYR A 61 36.51 -12.60 10.77
N MET A 62 36.05 -12.32 9.55
CA MET A 62 36.23 -11.02 8.91
C MET A 62 34.88 -10.32 8.83
N GLN A 63 34.83 -9.21 9.54
CA GLN A 63 33.73 -8.28 9.69
C GLN A 63 33.59 -7.52 8.36
N THR A 64 32.43 -7.58 7.71
CA THR A 64 32.12 -6.68 6.60
C THR A 64 30.69 -6.19 6.73
N GLU A 65 30.59 -4.91 7.09
CA GLU A 65 29.35 -4.14 7.17
C GLU A 65 28.65 -4.09 5.80
N CYS A 66 27.42 -4.58 5.75
CA CYS A 66 26.59 -4.47 4.54
C CYS A 66 25.79 -3.16 4.59
N ASN A 67 26.38 -2.08 4.08
CA ASN A 67 25.69 -0.82 3.82
C ASN A 67 24.80 -0.97 2.57
N ILE A 68 23.53 -1.35 2.76
CA ILE A 68 22.52 -1.34 1.69
C ILE A 68 22.08 0.11 1.44
N ARG A 69 22.79 0.78 0.53
CA ARG A 69 22.33 2.03 -0.10
C ARG A 69 21.12 1.71 -0.99
N ARG A 70 20.02 2.44 -0.74
CA ARG A 70 18.81 2.50 -1.57
C ARG A 70 19.18 3.01 -2.97
N ASN A 71 18.92 2.23 -4.00
CA ASN A 71 18.86 2.75 -5.37
C ASN A 71 17.43 2.65 -5.90
N VAL A 72 16.83 3.84 -6.02
CA VAL A 72 15.64 4.16 -6.80
C VAL A 72 16.08 4.14 -8.27
N CYS A 73 15.43 3.32 -9.09
CA CYS A 73 15.73 3.26 -10.52
C CYS A 73 14.84 4.30 -11.24
N GLN A 74 15.44 5.44 -11.57
CA GLN A 74 14.91 6.42 -12.53
C GLN A 74 15.43 6.02 -13.91
N CYS A 75 14.51 5.73 -14.83
CA CYS A 75 14.83 5.42 -16.21
C CYS A 75 14.90 6.74 -17.00
N GLU A 76 16.11 7.18 -17.32
CA GLU A 76 16.36 8.18 -18.36
C GLU A 76 17.44 7.69 -19.32
N LYS A 77 17.03 7.57 -20.58
CA LYS A 77 17.77 7.45 -21.85
C LYS A 77 19.30 7.34 -21.75
N CYS A 78 19.84 6.19 -22.19
CA CYS A 78 21.16 6.12 -22.81
C CYS A 78 21.18 5.08 -23.94
N SER A 79 20.93 5.55 -25.17
CA SER A 79 21.50 4.94 -26.38
C SER A 79 22.98 5.31 -26.43
N ARG A 80 23.87 4.32 -26.34
CA ARG A 80 25.22 4.37 -26.93
C ARG A 80 25.76 2.95 -27.06
N MET A 81 25.88 2.52 -28.32
CA MET A 81 26.55 1.30 -28.74
C MET A 81 27.97 1.25 -28.19
N LEU A 82 28.39 0.10 -27.68
CA LEU A 82 29.78 -0.33 -27.71
C LEU A 82 29.84 -1.75 -28.27
N LYS A 83 30.39 -1.84 -29.48
CA LYS A 83 30.87 -3.06 -30.13
C LYS A 83 31.87 -3.76 -29.20
N ALA A 84 31.68 -5.06 -28.99
CA ALA A 84 32.75 -5.97 -28.67
C ALA A 84 32.79 -7.05 -29.76
N SER A 85 33.95 -7.19 -30.39
CA SER A 85 34.21 -8.07 -31.53
C SER A 85 34.29 -9.53 -31.08
N PHE A 86 33.61 -10.39 -31.82
CA PHE A 86 33.74 -11.85 -31.76
C PHE A 86 34.98 -12.31 -32.52
N SER A 87 35.63 -13.38 -32.04
CA SER A 87 36.07 -14.49 -32.91
C SER A 87 36.47 -15.71 -32.06
N THR A 88 35.87 -16.87 -32.36
CA THR A 88 36.56 -18.11 -32.77
C THR A 88 35.49 -19.09 -33.26
N GLU A 89 35.64 -19.51 -34.52
CA GLU A 89 34.89 -20.56 -35.22
C GLU A 89 34.91 -21.90 -34.47
N ALA A 90 33.73 -22.52 -34.35
CA ALA A 90 33.60 -23.97 -34.38
C ALA A 90 32.19 -24.36 -34.87
N GLY A 91 32.13 -24.94 -36.07
CA GLY A 91 31.09 -25.87 -36.51
C GLY A 91 29.70 -25.31 -36.77
N ALA A 92 29.38 -25.12 -38.04
CA ALA A 92 28.00 -24.98 -38.51
C ALA A 92 27.13 -26.14 -38.00
N VAL A 93 26.25 -25.84 -37.05
CA VAL A 93 24.99 -26.56 -36.88
C VAL A 93 23.90 -25.53 -37.05
N GLU A 94 23.06 -25.82 -38.02
CA GLU A 94 21.96 -25.03 -38.54
C GLU A 94 21.21 -24.25 -37.47
N SER A 95 21.09 -22.95 -37.76
CA SER A 95 19.98 -22.09 -37.38
C SER A 95 18.67 -22.85 -37.16
N SER A 96 18.28 -22.98 -35.90
CA SER A 96 16.89 -23.26 -35.52
C SER A 96 16.53 -22.45 -34.27
N SER A 97 16.49 -21.12 -34.43
CA SER A 97 15.66 -20.28 -33.55
C SER A 97 14.18 -20.48 -33.86
N ALA A 98 13.74 -21.74 -33.86
CA ALA A 98 12.33 -22.09 -33.86
C ALA A 98 11.84 -21.81 -32.43
N THR A 99 10.81 -20.99 -32.31
CA THR A 99 10.13 -20.76 -31.05
C THR A 99 9.53 -22.10 -30.61
N GLU A 100 10.24 -22.86 -29.77
CA GLU A 100 9.76 -24.16 -29.29
C GLU A 100 8.38 -23.98 -28.67
N SER A 101 7.42 -24.80 -29.12
CA SER A 101 6.05 -24.68 -28.60
C SER A 101 6.01 -25.09 -27.12
N VAL A 102 5.06 -24.52 -26.36
CA VAL A 102 4.87 -24.87 -24.93
C VAL A 102 4.74 -26.38 -24.74
N LYS A 103 4.04 -27.04 -25.67
CA LYS A 103 3.84 -28.49 -25.67
C LYS A 103 5.14 -29.27 -25.90
N GLU A 104 5.98 -28.84 -26.84
CA GLU A 104 7.30 -29.46 -27.06
C GLU A 104 8.21 -29.34 -25.83
N LEU A 105 8.26 -28.16 -25.19
CA LEU A 105 9.01 -27.95 -23.95
C LEU A 105 8.47 -28.84 -22.82
N TYR A 106 7.15 -28.93 -22.68
CA TYR A 106 6.50 -29.81 -21.72
C TYR A 106 6.86 -31.29 -21.97
N ASP A 107 6.77 -31.77 -23.21
CA ASP A 107 7.04 -33.17 -23.56
C ASP A 107 8.53 -33.51 -23.33
N LYS A 108 9.46 -32.59 -23.62
CA LYS A 108 10.89 -32.74 -23.30
C LYS A 108 11.13 -32.87 -21.80
N MET A 109 10.49 -32.02 -21.00
CA MET A 109 10.59 -32.09 -19.54
C MET A 109 9.98 -33.38 -19.00
N LEU A 110 8.83 -33.78 -19.51
CA LEU A 110 8.14 -35.01 -19.13
C LEU A 110 9.01 -36.24 -19.40
N LYS A 111 9.63 -36.31 -20.57
CA LYS A 111 10.57 -37.37 -20.96
C LYS A 111 11.76 -37.46 -20.00
N SER A 112 12.36 -36.32 -19.66
CA SER A 112 13.48 -36.26 -18.70
C SER A 112 13.08 -36.78 -17.31
N VAL A 113 11.92 -36.34 -16.80
CA VAL A 113 11.47 -36.68 -15.46
C VAL A 113 10.99 -38.14 -15.35
N VAL A 114 10.20 -38.61 -16.33
CA VAL A 114 9.51 -39.91 -16.25
C VAL A 114 10.37 -41.04 -16.82
N GLU A 115 10.92 -40.88 -18.02
CA GLU A 115 11.66 -41.95 -18.70
C GLU A 115 13.11 -41.99 -18.22
N GLN A 116 13.78 -40.84 -18.22
CA GLN A 116 15.22 -40.77 -17.92
C GLN A 116 15.52 -40.66 -16.42
N ARG A 117 14.49 -40.37 -15.60
CA ARG A 117 14.62 -40.11 -14.16
C ARG A 117 15.73 -39.09 -13.85
N SER A 118 15.89 -38.12 -14.75
CA SER A 118 16.92 -37.08 -14.69
C SER A 118 16.28 -35.74 -14.37
N ALA A 119 17.06 -34.83 -13.77
CA ALA A 119 16.59 -33.48 -13.50
C ALA A 119 16.59 -32.67 -14.80
N PRO A 120 15.45 -32.11 -15.25
CA PRO A 120 15.44 -31.28 -16.44
C PRO A 120 16.20 -29.97 -16.19
N PRO A 121 16.87 -29.41 -17.22
CA PRO A 121 17.50 -28.10 -17.13
C PRO A 121 16.53 -27.03 -16.62
N ASN A 122 16.96 -26.26 -15.62
CA ASN A 122 16.15 -25.19 -15.03
C ASN A 122 15.66 -24.18 -16.08
N ALA A 123 16.44 -23.94 -17.13
CA ALA A 123 16.09 -23.02 -18.23
C ALA A 123 14.77 -23.41 -18.92
N TRP A 124 14.47 -24.70 -19.07
CA TRP A 124 13.26 -25.16 -19.75
C TRP A 124 11.99 -24.73 -19.01
N LEU A 125 12.00 -24.79 -17.66
CA LEU A 125 10.87 -24.34 -16.85
C LEU A 125 10.63 -22.84 -17.00
N TRP A 126 11.69 -22.04 -17.03
CA TRP A 126 11.59 -20.59 -17.22
C TRP A 126 11.06 -20.24 -18.62
N SER A 127 11.55 -20.91 -19.66
CA SER A 127 11.02 -20.76 -21.02
C SER A 127 9.54 -21.14 -21.10
N LEU A 128 9.14 -22.25 -20.46
CA LEU A 128 7.74 -22.68 -20.41
C LEU A 128 6.83 -21.61 -19.76
N ILE A 129 7.25 -21.04 -18.62
CA ILE A 129 6.52 -19.97 -17.92
C ILE A 129 6.38 -18.73 -18.81
N GLN A 130 7.41 -18.37 -19.57
CA GLN A 130 7.38 -17.20 -20.46
C GLN A 130 6.49 -17.43 -21.68
N SER A 131 6.50 -18.64 -22.25
CA SER A 131 5.77 -18.97 -23.47
C SER A 131 4.27 -19.26 -23.27
N CYS A 132 3.78 -19.41 -22.02
CA CYS A 132 2.34 -19.62 -21.76
C CYS A 132 1.49 -18.46 -22.32
N ALA A 133 0.58 -18.79 -23.24
CA ALA A 133 -0.29 -17.83 -23.93
C ALA A 133 -1.79 -18.10 -23.71
N ASN A 134 -2.18 -19.36 -23.51
CA ASN A 134 -3.58 -19.76 -23.31
C ASN A 134 -3.77 -20.56 -22.00
N HIS A 135 -5.03 -20.86 -21.67
CA HIS A 135 -5.36 -21.57 -20.44
C HIS A 135 -4.85 -23.03 -20.46
N GLU A 136 -4.76 -23.68 -21.63
CA GLU A 136 -4.18 -25.02 -21.76
C GLU A 136 -2.69 -25.04 -21.41
N ASP A 137 -1.93 -24.03 -21.84
CA ASP A 137 -0.50 -23.89 -21.55
C ASP A 137 -0.24 -23.80 -20.04
N VAL A 138 -1.09 -23.03 -19.33
CA VAL A 138 -0.99 -22.91 -17.87
C VAL A 138 -1.36 -24.22 -17.19
N ASN A 139 -2.30 -25.00 -17.74
CA ASN A 139 -2.59 -26.35 -17.24
C ASN A 139 -1.37 -27.28 -17.40
N LEU A 140 -0.70 -27.25 -18.56
CA LEU A 140 0.54 -28.01 -18.80
C LEU A 140 1.65 -27.58 -17.82
N LEU A 141 1.80 -26.27 -17.58
CA LEU A 141 2.73 -25.74 -16.58
C LEU A 141 2.42 -26.27 -15.17
N HIS A 142 1.15 -26.31 -14.78
CA HIS A 142 0.75 -26.82 -13.47
C HIS A 142 0.98 -28.33 -13.34
N ASP A 143 0.71 -29.11 -14.39
CA ASP A 143 0.96 -30.55 -14.42
C ASP A 143 2.46 -30.85 -14.29
N ILE A 144 3.32 -30.18 -15.08
CA ILE A 144 4.77 -30.43 -14.99
C ILE A 144 5.33 -30.03 -13.62
N LEU A 145 4.83 -28.96 -12.98
CA LEU A 145 5.23 -28.58 -11.63
C LEU A 145 4.89 -29.66 -10.60
N GLN A 146 3.72 -30.29 -10.72
CA GLN A 146 3.35 -31.42 -9.87
C GLN A 146 4.29 -32.60 -10.07
N ARG A 147 4.62 -32.95 -11.32
CA ARG A 147 5.57 -34.03 -11.62
C ARG A 147 6.97 -33.74 -11.11
N LEU A 148 7.45 -32.50 -11.28
CA LEU A 148 8.73 -32.04 -10.74
C LEU A 148 8.75 -32.12 -9.21
N ARG A 149 7.64 -31.80 -8.53
CA ARG A 149 7.53 -31.97 -7.08
C ARG A 149 7.64 -33.44 -6.68
N ILE A 150 6.92 -34.34 -7.35
CA ILE A 150 6.98 -35.78 -7.09
C ILE A 150 8.41 -36.30 -7.32
N PHE A 151 9.05 -35.90 -8.41
CA PHE A 151 10.44 -36.27 -8.73
C PHE A 151 11.42 -35.80 -7.66
N ARG A 152 11.30 -34.54 -7.20
CA ARG A 152 12.14 -34.02 -6.11
C ARG A 152 11.99 -34.83 -4.83
N LEU A 153 10.77 -35.20 -4.48
CA LEU A 153 10.48 -35.95 -3.27
C LEU A 153 10.99 -37.40 -3.34
N SER A 154 10.78 -38.08 -4.47
CA SER A 154 11.05 -39.51 -4.61
C SER A 154 12.46 -39.82 -5.11
N ASN A 155 12.92 -39.14 -6.17
CA ASN A 155 14.22 -39.41 -6.79
C ASN A 155 15.35 -38.62 -6.11
N LEU A 156 15.13 -37.34 -5.81
CA LEU A 156 16.18 -36.47 -5.25
C LEU A 156 16.18 -36.41 -3.72
N ARG A 157 15.12 -36.91 -3.05
CA ARG A 157 14.91 -36.82 -1.59
C ARG A 157 14.95 -35.38 -1.05
N ILE A 158 14.55 -34.42 -1.87
CA ILE A 158 14.47 -33.00 -1.51
C ILE A 158 13.05 -32.69 -1.05
N HIS A 159 12.87 -32.48 0.25
CA HIS A 159 11.56 -32.25 0.87
C HIS A 159 11.13 -30.78 0.80
N GLU A 160 12.08 -29.87 0.59
CA GLU A 160 11.84 -28.44 0.51
C GLU A 160 10.99 -28.08 -0.72
N ASN A 161 10.05 -27.16 -0.51
CA ASN A 161 9.27 -26.55 -1.57
C ASN A 161 10.16 -25.72 -2.51
N PHE A 162 9.70 -25.51 -3.73
CA PHE A 162 10.27 -24.53 -4.64
C PHE A 162 10.24 -23.13 -4.01
N ASN A 163 11.21 -22.32 -4.43
CA ASN A 163 11.37 -20.98 -3.92
C ASN A 163 10.17 -20.07 -4.23
N CYS A 164 10.09 -18.98 -3.51
CA CYS A 164 8.98 -18.05 -3.62
C CYS A 164 9.05 -17.14 -4.86
N ALA A 165 10.21 -17.05 -5.53
CA ALA A 165 10.37 -16.33 -6.79
C ALA A 165 9.66 -17.09 -7.93
N LEU A 166 9.85 -18.41 -8.02
CA LEU A 166 9.16 -19.26 -8.97
C LEU A 166 7.64 -19.17 -8.78
N CYS A 167 7.18 -19.18 -7.53
CA CYS A 167 5.77 -18.97 -7.19
C CYS A 167 5.24 -17.62 -7.72
N GLN A 168 6.03 -16.55 -7.67
CA GLN A 168 5.64 -15.25 -8.23
C GLN A 168 5.54 -15.31 -9.75
N ASP A 169 6.53 -15.88 -10.43
CA ASP A 169 6.55 -15.89 -11.90
C ASP A 169 5.47 -16.79 -12.50
N ILE A 170 5.15 -17.92 -11.86
CA ILE A 170 3.98 -18.74 -12.23
C ILE A 170 2.69 -17.94 -12.03
N THR A 171 2.57 -17.19 -10.91
CA THR A 171 1.40 -16.36 -10.67
C THR A 171 1.28 -15.24 -11.73
N LYS A 172 2.39 -14.63 -12.14
CA LYS A 172 2.42 -13.65 -13.23
C LYS A 172 1.95 -14.26 -14.55
N ALA A 173 2.40 -15.48 -14.88
CA ALA A 173 1.95 -16.18 -16.08
C ALA A 173 0.43 -16.47 -16.03
N CYS A 174 -0.08 -16.95 -14.88
CA CYS A 174 -1.53 -17.15 -14.68
C CYS A 174 -2.32 -15.86 -14.87
N VAL A 175 -1.83 -14.74 -14.32
CA VAL A 175 -2.46 -13.42 -14.47
C VAL A 175 -2.40 -12.91 -15.90
N ARG A 176 -1.28 -13.09 -16.61
CA ARG A 176 -1.09 -12.70 -18.01
C ARG A 176 -2.10 -13.39 -18.93
N VAL A 177 -2.37 -14.66 -18.68
CA VAL A 177 -3.31 -15.48 -19.46
C VAL A 177 -4.77 -15.29 -19.01
N GLY A 178 -5.01 -14.79 -17.80
CA GLY A 178 -6.35 -14.70 -17.20
C GLY A 178 -6.81 -15.99 -16.49
N ALA A 179 -5.92 -16.96 -16.28
CA ALA A 179 -6.19 -18.20 -15.55
C ALA A 179 -6.15 -17.99 -14.02
N ILE A 180 -7.04 -17.13 -13.51
CA ILE A 180 -7.01 -16.65 -12.11
C ILE A 180 -7.29 -17.77 -11.10
N ASP A 181 -8.13 -18.75 -11.44
CA ASP A 181 -8.39 -19.89 -10.54
C ASP A 181 -7.15 -20.74 -10.30
N LEU A 182 -6.31 -20.92 -11.32
CA LEU A 182 -5.01 -21.59 -11.18
C LEU A 182 -4.04 -20.74 -10.36
N GLY A 183 -4.00 -19.42 -10.60
CA GLY A 183 -3.21 -18.48 -9.79
C GLY A 183 -3.58 -18.50 -8.30
N LYS A 184 -4.88 -18.64 -7.97
CA LYS A 184 -5.34 -18.79 -6.58
C LYS A 184 -4.84 -20.08 -5.93
N LYS A 185 -4.77 -21.19 -6.68
CA LYS A 185 -4.26 -22.49 -6.16
C LYS A 185 -2.77 -22.41 -5.78
N VAL A 186 -1.99 -21.59 -6.50
CA VAL A 186 -0.57 -21.35 -6.21
C VAL A 186 -0.36 -20.71 -4.84
N LEU A 187 -1.33 -19.92 -4.34
CA LEU A 187 -1.24 -19.30 -3.02
C LEU A 187 -1.46 -20.26 -1.85
N TRP A 188 -1.87 -21.52 -2.06
CA TRP A 188 -2.10 -22.46 -0.97
C TRP A 188 -0.78 -22.92 -0.34
N LYS A 189 -0.64 -22.81 0.98
CA LYS A 189 0.54 -23.27 1.73
C LYS A 189 0.85 -24.75 1.50
N HIS A 190 -0.21 -25.57 1.38
CA HIS A 190 -0.13 -26.98 1.05
C HIS A 190 -0.63 -27.21 -0.38
N ASN A 191 0.07 -26.67 -1.37
CA ASN A 191 -0.23 -26.94 -2.78
C ASN A 191 0.48 -28.20 -3.28
N VAL A 192 -0.16 -28.90 -4.21
CA VAL A 192 0.38 -30.12 -4.84
C VAL A 192 1.63 -29.86 -5.69
N TYR A 193 1.85 -28.61 -6.10
CA TYR A 193 2.95 -28.18 -6.95
C TYR A 193 4.26 -27.96 -6.17
N GLY A 194 4.21 -28.01 -4.83
CA GLY A 194 5.36 -27.74 -3.96
C GLY A 194 5.87 -26.30 -4.04
N LEU A 195 5.02 -25.31 -4.33
CA LEU A 195 5.39 -23.89 -4.39
C LEU A 195 5.35 -23.23 -3.01
N THR A 196 6.24 -22.28 -2.74
CA THR A 196 6.19 -21.50 -1.50
C THR A 196 5.45 -20.17 -1.72
N PRO A 197 4.21 -20.01 -1.23
CA PRO A 197 3.45 -18.79 -1.44
C PRO A 197 4.09 -17.61 -0.71
N ASN A 198 4.03 -16.43 -1.33
CA ASN A 198 4.44 -15.18 -0.71
C ASN A 198 3.44 -14.06 -1.03
N ILE A 199 3.58 -12.94 -0.33
CA ILE A 199 2.74 -11.76 -0.53
C ILE A 199 2.88 -11.15 -1.93
N GLY A 200 4.03 -11.32 -2.59
CA GLY A 200 4.26 -10.84 -3.96
C GLY A 200 3.39 -11.56 -5.00
N SER A 201 3.21 -12.88 -4.87
CA SER A 201 2.26 -13.64 -5.69
C SER A 201 0.83 -13.11 -5.47
N ALA A 202 0.46 -12.85 -4.22
CA ALA A 202 -0.85 -12.26 -3.93
C ALA A 202 -0.99 -10.84 -4.49
N HIS A 203 0.07 -10.03 -4.52
CA HIS A 203 0.07 -8.70 -5.15
C HIS A 203 -0.26 -8.77 -6.64
N HIS A 204 0.30 -9.71 -7.39
CA HIS A 204 -0.01 -9.85 -8.81
C HIS A 204 -1.51 -10.14 -9.04
N LEU A 205 -2.10 -11.00 -8.22
CA LEU A 205 -3.54 -11.29 -8.27
C LEU A 205 -4.39 -10.09 -7.82
N LEU A 206 -3.94 -9.33 -6.81
CA LEU A 206 -4.62 -8.12 -6.34
C LEU A 206 -4.55 -6.99 -7.37
N LEU A 207 -3.44 -6.86 -8.10
CA LEU A 207 -3.31 -5.90 -9.20
C LEU A 207 -4.27 -6.24 -10.34
N PHE A 208 -4.43 -7.52 -10.66
CA PHE A 208 -5.45 -7.98 -11.59
C PHE A 208 -6.87 -7.61 -11.09
N ALA A 209 -7.18 -7.91 -9.82
CA ALA A 209 -8.46 -7.50 -9.22
C ALA A 209 -8.70 -5.99 -9.29
N LYS A 210 -7.64 -5.18 -9.13
CA LYS A 210 -7.70 -3.71 -9.29
C LYS A 210 -8.02 -3.28 -10.71
N GLN A 211 -7.41 -3.90 -11.72
CA GLN A 211 -7.68 -3.56 -13.13
C GLN A 211 -9.14 -3.84 -13.52
N HIS A 212 -9.74 -4.88 -12.93
CA HIS A 212 -11.12 -5.29 -13.21
C HIS A 212 -12.15 -4.79 -12.18
N ASN A 213 -11.74 -4.01 -11.17
CA ASN A 213 -12.57 -3.58 -10.04
C ASN A 213 -13.33 -4.75 -9.35
N ASP A 214 -12.70 -5.93 -9.29
CA ASP A 214 -13.33 -7.14 -8.76
C ASP A 214 -13.17 -7.26 -7.23
N VAL A 215 -14.23 -6.83 -6.52
CA VAL A 215 -14.31 -6.90 -5.05
C VAL A 215 -14.38 -8.34 -4.55
N LYS A 216 -15.02 -9.25 -5.30
CA LYS A 216 -15.16 -10.66 -4.88
C LYS A 216 -13.79 -11.34 -4.90
N LEU A 217 -13.04 -11.14 -5.98
CA LEU A 217 -11.68 -11.64 -6.11
C LEU A 217 -10.75 -11.04 -5.04
N LEU A 218 -10.85 -9.74 -4.76
CA LEU A 218 -10.14 -9.11 -3.65
C LEU A 218 -10.40 -9.84 -2.31
N VAL A 219 -11.66 -10.10 -1.98
CA VAL A 219 -12.04 -10.78 -0.73
C VAL A 219 -11.49 -12.21 -0.68
N GLU A 220 -11.55 -12.94 -1.79
CA GLU A 220 -10.97 -14.28 -1.90
C GLU A 220 -9.46 -14.28 -1.68
N ILE A 221 -8.73 -13.40 -2.37
CA ILE A 221 -7.28 -13.31 -2.23
C ILE A 221 -6.89 -12.92 -0.80
N MET A 222 -7.56 -11.93 -0.21
CA MET A 222 -7.28 -11.51 1.17
C MET A 222 -7.65 -12.57 2.21
N ARG A 223 -8.58 -13.49 1.89
CA ARG A 223 -8.86 -14.70 2.68
C ARG A 223 -7.72 -15.70 2.55
N LEU A 224 -7.18 -15.93 1.35
CA LEU A 224 -6.01 -16.80 1.15
C LEU A 224 -4.77 -16.25 1.84
N VAL A 225 -4.51 -14.94 1.74
CA VAL A 225 -3.42 -14.25 2.47
C VAL A 225 -3.55 -14.48 3.98
N LYS A 226 -4.78 -14.46 4.52
CA LYS A 226 -5.03 -14.78 5.93
C LYS A 226 -4.76 -16.24 6.26
N LYS A 227 -5.34 -17.17 5.48
CA LYS A 227 -5.27 -18.61 5.74
C LYS A 227 -3.85 -19.16 5.70
N ASN A 228 -2.99 -18.53 4.90
CA ASN A 228 -1.61 -18.96 4.73
C ASN A 228 -0.61 -18.12 5.55
N ASP A 229 -1.09 -17.28 6.48
CA ASP A 229 -0.27 -16.42 7.35
C ASP A 229 0.78 -15.60 6.60
N LEU A 230 0.41 -15.04 5.44
CA LEU A 230 1.32 -14.23 4.65
C LEU A 230 1.49 -12.84 5.28
N ASN A 231 2.75 -12.40 5.42
CA ASN A 231 3.08 -11.10 5.98
C ASN A 231 2.50 -9.97 5.14
N LEU A 232 1.63 -9.16 5.75
CA LEU A 232 1.01 -8.02 5.10
C LEU A 232 2.04 -6.92 4.86
N GLN A 233 2.08 -6.41 3.64
CA GLN A 233 2.97 -5.31 3.26
C GLN A 233 2.18 -4.02 3.01
N PRO A 234 2.81 -2.83 3.16
CA PRO A 234 2.16 -1.54 2.90
C PRO A 234 1.61 -1.41 1.46
N GLY A 235 2.30 -1.98 0.46
CA GLY A 235 1.83 -1.99 -0.92
C GLY A 235 0.53 -2.77 -1.12
N THR A 236 0.29 -3.80 -0.30
CA THR A 236 -0.99 -4.52 -0.29
C THR A 236 -2.13 -3.60 0.13
N ALA A 237 -1.92 -2.83 1.20
CA ALA A 237 -2.94 -1.92 1.71
C ALA A 237 -3.33 -0.86 0.68
N GLU A 238 -2.34 -0.33 -0.05
CA GLU A 238 -2.56 0.61 -1.15
C GLU A 238 -3.45 0.03 -2.25
N ILE A 239 -3.19 -1.20 -2.69
CA ILE A 239 -4.03 -1.86 -3.71
C ILE A 239 -5.44 -2.09 -3.19
N VAL A 240 -5.57 -2.63 -1.97
CA VAL A 240 -6.88 -2.90 -1.34
C VAL A 240 -7.69 -1.61 -1.18
N PHE A 241 -7.09 -0.54 -0.68
CA PHE A 241 -7.77 0.74 -0.50
C PHE A 241 -8.16 1.38 -1.82
N SER A 242 -7.31 1.26 -2.86
CA SER A 242 -7.65 1.69 -4.22
C SER A 242 -8.91 0.99 -4.73
N ILE A 243 -8.98 -0.35 -4.62
CA ILE A 243 -10.16 -1.11 -5.06
C ILE A 243 -11.41 -0.70 -4.27
N CYS A 244 -11.31 -0.61 -2.95
CA CYS A 244 -12.45 -0.24 -2.11
C CYS A 244 -12.95 1.19 -2.41
N SER A 245 -12.04 2.13 -2.66
CA SER A 245 -12.39 3.51 -3.02
C SER A 245 -13.06 3.59 -4.39
N GLN A 246 -12.55 2.84 -5.38
CA GLN A 246 -13.12 2.78 -6.74
C GLN A 246 -14.50 2.09 -6.79
N THR A 247 -14.74 1.14 -5.90
CA THR A 247 -15.99 0.36 -5.83
C THR A 247 -16.96 0.86 -4.77
N ASP A 248 -16.67 2.02 -4.17
CA ASP A 248 -17.45 2.67 -3.12
C ASP A 248 -17.77 1.78 -1.90
N ASN A 249 -16.84 0.90 -1.52
CA ASN A 249 -17.03 -0.09 -0.45
C ASN A 249 -16.33 0.31 0.86
N TRP A 250 -16.96 1.22 1.61
CA TRP A 250 -16.43 1.76 2.88
C TRP A 250 -16.21 0.70 3.96
N ASP A 251 -17.18 -0.19 4.18
CA ASP A 251 -17.12 -1.22 5.20
C ASP A 251 -15.92 -2.16 5.00
N LEU A 252 -15.70 -2.54 3.73
CA LEU A 252 -14.58 -3.40 3.37
C LEU A 252 -13.24 -2.69 3.57
N MET A 253 -13.16 -1.40 3.22
CA MET A 253 -11.96 -0.61 3.47
C MET A 253 -11.66 -0.50 4.97
N CYS A 254 -12.66 -0.21 5.80
CA CYS A 254 -12.52 -0.18 7.25
C CYS A 254 -12.10 -1.52 7.85
N LYS A 255 -12.68 -2.63 7.37
CA LYS A 255 -12.33 -3.99 7.80
C LYS A 255 -10.86 -4.29 7.53
N TYR A 256 -10.38 -4.01 6.33
CA TYR A 256 -8.98 -4.27 5.99
C TYR A 256 -8.03 -3.24 6.61
N GLY A 257 -8.41 -1.97 6.71
CA GLY A 257 -7.62 -0.94 7.38
C GLY A 257 -7.33 -1.30 8.83
N LYS A 258 -8.36 -1.71 9.60
CA LYS A 258 -8.19 -2.24 10.97
C LYS A 258 -7.25 -3.45 11.00
N ARG A 259 -7.33 -4.33 10.01
CA ARG A 259 -6.45 -5.52 9.92
C ARG A 259 -5.00 -5.14 9.66
N PHE A 260 -4.72 -4.19 8.77
CA PHE A 260 -3.36 -3.72 8.49
C PHE A 260 -2.75 -3.03 9.71
N VAL A 261 -3.51 -2.18 10.40
CA VAL A 261 -3.06 -1.50 11.62
C VAL A 261 -2.77 -2.51 12.74
N LYS A 262 -3.66 -3.49 12.97
CA LYS A 262 -3.44 -4.56 13.95
C LYS A 262 -2.22 -5.43 13.64
N ALA A 263 -1.90 -5.61 12.36
CA ALA A 263 -0.71 -6.33 11.92
C ALA A 263 0.58 -5.49 12.03
N GLY A 264 0.53 -4.25 12.55
CA GLY A 264 1.69 -3.38 12.71
C GLY A 264 2.24 -2.84 11.38
N VAL A 265 1.45 -2.89 10.30
CA VAL A 265 1.91 -2.43 8.98
C VAL A 265 1.93 -0.91 8.97
N LYS A 266 3.12 -0.33 8.74
CA LYS A 266 3.28 1.11 8.52
C LYS A 266 2.68 1.50 7.17
N LEU A 267 1.48 2.07 7.20
CA LEU A 267 0.76 2.49 6.00
C LEU A 267 1.53 3.60 5.26
N ARG A 268 1.50 3.56 3.93
CA ARG A 268 2.08 4.63 3.11
C ARG A 268 1.19 5.86 3.14
N LYS A 269 1.79 7.02 2.85
CA LYS A 269 1.10 8.31 2.70
C LYS A 269 -0.16 8.19 1.85
N ILE A 270 -0.05 7.62 0.65
CA ILE A 270 -1.17 7.48 -0.29
C ILE A 270 -2.31 6.67 0.32
N SER A 271 -2.01 5.57 1.01
CA SER A 271 -3.03 4.73 1.65
C SER A 271 -3.78 5.49 2.75
N LEU A 272 -3.07 6.25 3.58
CA LEU A 272 -3.70 7.08 4.61
C LEU A 272 -4.55 8.20 4.00
N GLU A 273 -4.05 8.85 2.94
CA GLU A 273 -4.79 9.88 2.19
C GLU A 273 -6.09 9.33 1.62
N THR A 274 -6.04 8.20 0.89
CA THR A 274 -7.24 7.55 0.34
C THR A 274 -8.21 7.16 1.44
N TRP A 275 -7.71 6.66 2.58
CA TRP A 275 -8.56 6.25 3.70
C TRP A 275 -9.29 7.45 4.34
N MET A 276 -8.56 8.53 4.60
CA MET A 276 -9.13 9.77 5.15
C MET A 276 -10.09 10.45 4.19
N GLU A 277 -9.75 10.52 2.90
CA GLU A 277 -10.60 11.13 1.88
C GLU A 277 -11.94 10.40 1.79
N PHE A 278 -11.91 9.06 1.75
CA PHE A 278 -13.15 8.28 1.69
C PHE A 278 -13.96 8.40 3.00
N ALA A 279 -13.30 8.45 4.17
CA ALA A 279 -14.00 8.71 5.43
C ALA A 279 -14.74 10.06 5.41
N SER A 280 -14.09 11.10 4.88
CA SER A 280 -14.69 12.44 4.74
C SER A 280 -15.83 12.49 3.73
N LYS A 281 -15.79 11.65 2.69
CA LYS A 281 -16.88 11.49 1.70
C LYS A 281 -18.10 10.79 2.31
N ILE A 282 -17.88 9.77 3.12
CA ILE A 282 -18.95 9.07 3.87
C ILE A 282 -19.54 9.96 4.97
N GLY A 283 -18.72 10.85 5.55
CA GLY A 283 -19.09 11.65 6.71
C GLY A 283 -18.92 10.91 8.04
N ASP A 284 -18.10 9.85 8.07
CA ASP A 284 -17.77 9.12 9.30
C ASP A 284 -16.62 9.83 10.04
N VAL A 285 -17.01 10.84 10.83
CA VAL A 285 -16.07 11.69 11.58
C VAL A 285 -15.30 10.89 12.65
N ASP A 286 -15.94 9.92 13.30
CA ASP A 286 -15.32 9.09 14.33
C ASP A 286 -14.21 8.19 13.75
N ALA A 287 -14.46 7.58 12.58
CA ALA A 287 -13.43 6.84 11.88
C ALA A 287 -12.32 7.76 11.40
N LEU A 288 -12.66 8.94 10.87
CA LEU A 288 -11.69 9.90 10.36
C LEU A 288 -10.69 10.35 11.43
N TRP A 289 -11.14 10.66 12.66
CA TRP A 289 -10.22 11.01 13.75
C TRP A 289 -9.35 9.84 14.21
N LYS A 290 -9.87 8.60 14.16
CA LYS A 290 -9.05 7.40 14.43
C LYS A 290 -7.97 7.22 13.36
N ILE A 291 -8.28 7.47 12.09
CA ILE A 291 -7.32 7.40 10.98
C ILE A 291 -6.29 8.53 11.11
N GLU A 292 -6.73 9.74 11.46
CA GLU A 292 -5.83 10.88 11.68
C GLU A 292 -4.84 10.61 12.81
N LYS A 293 -5.29 9.96 13.91
CA LYS A 293 -4.37 9.52 14.97
C LYS A 293 -3.28 8.61 14.42
N ILE A 294 -3.65 7.59 13.64
CA ILE A 294 -2.70 6.66 12.99
C ILE A 294 -1.76 7.41 12.02
N ARG A 295 -2.28 8.40 11.28
CA ARG A 295 -1.49 9.25 10.38
C ARG A 295 -0.47 10.05 11.17
N SER A 296 -0.86 10.69 12.27
CA SER A 296 0.01 11.53 13.10
C SER A 296 1.19 10.74 13.71
N GLU A 297 0.97 9.47 14.06
CA GLU A 297 2.02 8.56 14.53
C GLU A 297 3.04 8.22 13.42
N SER A 298 2.62 8.25 12.16
CA SER A 298 3.45 7.86 11.00
C SER A 298 4.05 9.06 10.26
N MET A 299 3.40 10.23 10.31
CA MET A 299 3.69 11.40 9.49
C MET A 299 3.53 12.69 10.30
N LYS A 300 4.56 13.54 10.28
CA LYS A 300 4.55 14.83 11.01
C LYS A 300 3.65 15.88 10.36
N GLU A 301 3.67 15.96 9.03
CA GLU A 301 2.97 17.01 8.29
C GLU A 301 1.71 16.48 7.61
N HIS A 302 0.72 17.37 7.53
CA HIS A 302 -0.44 17.13 6.69
C HIS A 302 -0.08 17.28 5.21
N THR A 303 -0.80 16.52 4.43
CA THR A 303 -0.82 16.61 2.99
C THR A 303 -2.09 17.33 2.58
N LEU A 304 -2.16 17.82 1.34
CA LEU A 304 -3.35 18.50 0.84
C LEU A 304 -4.63 17.66 1.09
N ALA A 305 -4.62 16.40 0.70
CA ALA A 305 -5.77 15.50 0.86
C ALA A 305 -6.11 15.21 2.34
N SER A 306 -5.11 14.91 3.17
CA SER A 306 -5.36 14.60 4.58
C SER A 306 -5.82 15.83 5.38
N GLY A 307 -5.22 16.99 5.15
CA GLY A 307 -5.64 18.22 5.84
C GLY A 307 -7.02 18.70 5.38
N LEU A 308 -7.35 18.64 4.08
CA LEU A 308 -8.70 18.95 3.61
C LEU A 308 -9.73 17.96 4.17
N SER A 309 -9.37 16.69 4.34
CA SER A 309 -10.22 15.71 5.03
C SER A 309 -10.47 16.12 6.49
N CYS A 310 -9.45 16.61 7.21
CA CYS A 310 -9.64 17.16 8.57
C CYS A 310 -10.53 18.42 8.57
N ALA A 311 -10.37 19.33 7.61
CA ALA A 311 -11.23 20.51 7.50
C ALA A 311 -12.70 20.11 7.26
N LYS A 312 -12.96 19.12 6.39
CA LYS A 312 -14.28 18.52 6.19
C LYS A 312 -14.85 17.94 7.50
N ALA A 313 -14.02 17.28 8.31
CA ALA A 313 -14.42 16.76 9.61
C ALA A 313 -14.88 17.87 10.58
N PHE A 314 -14.15 18.99 10.62
CA PHE A 314 -14.50 20.14 11.45
C PHE A 314 -15.80 20.80 10.98
N LEU A 315 -16.04 20.86 9.67
CA LEU A 315 -17.31 21.35 9.12
C LEU A 315 -18.49 20.46 9.51
N ILE A 316 -18.34 19.13 9.47
CA ILE A 316 -19.39 18.21 9.93
C ILE A 316 -19.65 18.38 11.45
N ASN A 317 -18.64 18.77 12.23
CA ASN A 317 -18.74 19.00 13.67
C ASN A 317 -19.16 20.42 14.06
N HIS A 318 -19.63 21.25 13.12
CA HIS A 318 -20.03 22.65 13.34
C HIS A 318 -18.91 23.56 13.87
N LYS A 319 -17.67 23.34 13.41
CA LYS A 319 -16.50 24.14 13.81
C LYS A 319 -15.85 24.82 12.59
N PRO A 320 -16.53 25.78 11.95
CA PRO A 320 -16.01 26.46 10.76
C PRO A 320 -14.71 27.24 11.02
N GLY A 321 -14.51 27.74 12.25
CA GLY A 321 -13.26 28.43 12.63
C GLY A 321 -12.05 27.49 12.67
N ASP A 322 -12.22 26.28 13.19
CA ASP A 322 -11.16 25.27 13.22
C ASP A 322 -10.86 24.76 11.80
N ALA A 323 -11.90 24.60 10.98
CA ALA A 323 -11.75 24.26 9.56
C ALA A 323 -10.94 25.32 8.80
N ALA A 324 -11.23 26.61 9.02
CA ALA A 324 -10.50 27.71 8.42
C ALA A 324 -9.02 27.74 8.86
N ALA A 325 -8.73 27.44 10.12
CA ALA A 325 -7.35 27.36 10.63
C ALA A 325 -6.55 26.23 9.96
N ILE A 326 -7.16 25.07 9.70
CA ILE A 326 -6.50 23.98 8.96
C ILE A 326 -6.23 24.38 7.51
N ILE A 327 -7.19 25.02 6.83
CA ILE A 327 -7.01 25.51 5.46
C ILE A 327 -5.90 26.55 5.40
N GLN A 328 -5.81 27.44 6.39
CA GLN A 328 -4.74 28.42 6.48
C GLN A 328 -3.36 27.76 6.63
N LEU A 329 -3.25 26.79 7.54
CA LEU A 329 -2.02 26.03 7.75
C LEU A 329 -1.60 25.26 6.49
N LEU A 330 -2.56 24.68 5.76
CA LEU A 330 -2.29 24.03 4.47
C LEU A 330 -1.76 25.02 3.44
N ASN A 331 -2.36 26.20 3.31
CA ASN A 331 -1.88 27.19 2.36
C ASN A 331 -0.46 27.69 2.66
N GLN A 332 -0.07 27.75 3.94
CA GLN A 332 1.29 28.12 4.35
C GLN A 332 2.33 27.02 4.09
N THR A 333 1.92 25.75 4.08
CA THR A 333 2.81 24.60 3.93
C THR A 333 2.95 24.13 2.48
N ILE A 334 2.02 24.49 1.61
CA ILE A 334 2.01 24.08 0.21
C ILE A 334 2.89 25.03 -0.64
N PRO A 335 3.81 24.49 -1.46
CA PRO A 335 4.65 25.31 -2.33
C PRO A 335 3.83 26.00 -3.42
N ASP A 336 4.29 27.17 -3.88
CA ASP A 336 3.64 28.03 -4.87
C ASP A 336 3.21 27.27 -6.14
N SER A 337 4.04 26.32 -6.60
CA SER A 337 3.76 25.48 -7.77
C SER A 337 2.51 24.59 -7.65
N ARG A 338 2.00 24.39 -6.43
CA ARG A 338 0.82 23.56 -6.14
C ARG A 338 -0.39 24.39 -5.66
N ARG A 339 -0.28 25.72 -5.58
CA ARG A 339 -1.38 26.59 -5.15
C ARG A 339 -2.61 26.49 -6.04
N GLN A 340 -2.43 26.35 -7.35
CA GLN A 340 -3.57 26.16 -8.26
C GLN A 340 -4.34 24.86 -7.96
N ASN A 341 -3.61 23.77 -7.68
CA ASN A 341 -4.23 22.50 -7.30
C ASN A 341 -4.93 22.60 -5.94
N PHE A 342 -4.36 23.35 -4.99
CA PHE A 342 -5.02 23.65 -3.72
C PHE A 342 -6.34 24.39 -3.92
N MET A 343 -6.36 25.42 -4.77
CA MET A 343 -7.58 26.17 -5.11
C MET A 343 -8.64 25.28 -5.74
N VAL A 344 -8.25 24.40 -6.67
CA VAL A 344 -9.18 23.44 -7.30
C VAL A 344 -9.79 22.49 -6.26
N GLU A 345 -8.98 21.93 -5.35
CA GLU A 345 -9.48 21.03 -4.31
C GLU A 345 -10.33 21.75 -3.25
N LEU A 346 -10.00 23.02 -2.94
CA LEU A 346 -10.83 23.85 -2.06
C LEU A 346 -12.17 24.19 -2.72
N GLN A 347 -12.19 24.48 -4.02
CA GLN A 347 -13.42 24.70 -4.78
C GLN A 347 -14.31 23.45 -4.74
N LYS A 348 -13.73 22.25 -4.96
CA LYS A 348 -14.46 20.97 -4.84
C LYS A 348 -15.00 20.73 -3.43
N LEU A 349 -14.28 21.16 -2.39
CA LEU A 349 -14.76 21.09 -1.02
C LEU A 349 -16.01 21.96 -0.81
N VAL A 350 -16.11 23.10 -1.47
CA VAL A 350 -17.25 24.02 -1.35
C VAL A 350 -18.43 23.59 -2.22
N THR A 351 -18.20 23.09 -3.43
CA THR A 351 -19.28 22.79 -4.39
C THR A 351 -19.71 21.33 -4.42
N ASP A 352 -18.77 20.41 -4.47
CA ASP A 352 -19.04 19.01 -4.84
C ASP A 352 -19.23 18.15 -3.60
N TRP A 353 -18.33 18.32 -2.62
CA TRP A 353 -18.32 17.51 -1.40
C TRP A 353 -19.60 17.62 -0.55
N PRO A 354 -20.22 18.81 -0.35
CA PRO A 354 -21.43 18.91 0.46
C PRO A 354 -22.57 18.07 -0.13
N LEU A 355 -22.70 18.08 -1.47
CA LEU A 355 -23.70 17.27 -2.18
C LEU A 355 -23.43 15.76 -2.01
N GLU A 356 -22.16 15.35 -2.08
CA GLU A 356 -21.77 13.95 -1.93
C GLU A 356 -22.02 13.43 -0.50
N VAL A 357 -21.62 14.19 0.53
CA VAL A 357 -21.75 13.76 1.92
C VAL A 357 -23.21 13.71 2.36
N ILE A 358 -24.03 14.70 1.96
CA ILE A 358 -25.47 14.75 2.28
C ILE A 358 -26.21 13.55 1.66
N LYS A 359 -25.90 13.18 0.41
CA LYS A 359 -26.51 12.02 -0.28
C LYS A 359 -26.25 10.71 0.46
N ARG A 360 -25.09 10.57 1.11
CA ARG A 360 -24.66 9.35 1.82
C ARG A 360 -25.19 9.26 3.25
N GLN A 361 -25.77 10.34 3.80
CA GLN A 361 -26.41 10.31 5.12
C GLN A 361 -27.81 9.69 5.07
N LYS A 362 -28.21 9.14 6.23
CA LYS A 362 -29.60 8.70 6.50
C LYS A 362 -30.54 9.91 6.50
N ASP A 363 -31.79 9.70 6.10
CA ASP A 363 -32.77 10.79 5.88
C ASP A 363 -32.96 11.71 7.10
N GLU A 364 -32.94 11.17 8.33
CA GLU A 364 -33.05 11.94 9.57
C GLU A 364 -31.92 12.97 9.73
N LYS A 365 -30.67 12.56 9.47
CA LYS A 365 -29.48 13.41 9.61
C LYS A 365 -29.21 14.26 8.36
N ARG A 366 -29.86 13.93 7.23
CA ARG A 366 -29.63 14.59 5.95
C ARG A 366 -30.01 16.07 5.99
N LYS A 367 -31.19 16.39 6.52
CA LYS A 367 -31.71 17.77 6.57
C LYS A 367 -30.91 18.65 7.53
N GLU A 368 -30.55 18.12 8.69
CA GLU A 368 -29.72 18.80 9.68
C GLU A 368 -28.32 19.09 9.12
N LEU A 369 -27.67 18.09 8.51
CA LEU A 369 -26.35 18.27 7.91
C LEU A 369 -26.39 19.26 6.73
N ALA A 370 -27.46 19.25 5.93
CA ALA A 370 -27.63 20.20 4.83
C ALA A 370 -27.74 21.65 5.32
N ALA A 371 -28.63 21.92 6.26
CA ALA A 371 -28.81 23.25 6.84
C ALA A 371 -27.51 23.76 7.50
N THR A 372 -26.80 22.85 8.17
CA THR A 372 -25.50 23.12 8.78
C THR A 372 -24.45 23.53 7.76
N LEU A 373 -24.24 22.73 6.73
CA LEU A 373 -23.19 22.98 5.75
C LEU A 373 -23.48 24.26 4.94
N GLN A 374 -24.76 24.60 4.73
CA GLN A 374 -25.18 25.87 4.13
C GLN A 374 -24.74 27.09 4.94
N HIS A 375 -24.66 26.97 6.26
CA HIS A 375 -24.18 28.05 7.14
C HIS A 375 -22.67 28.00 7.36
N ASP A 376 -22.12 26.81 7.64
CA ASP A 376 -20.75 26.66 8.11
C ASP A 376 -19.70 26.80 7.00
N ILE A 377 -20.03 26.46 5.76
CA ILE A 377 -19.12 26.65 4.63
C ILE A 377 -18.89 28.15 4.36
N PRO A 378 -19.92 29.01 4.21
CA PRO A 378 -19.72 30.45 4.13
C PRO A 378 -19.02 31.03 5.37
N ALA A 379 -19.37 30.58 6.58
CA ALA A 379 -18.72 31.05 7.80
C ALA A 379 -17.21 30.74 7.82
N MET A 380 -16.82 29.55 7.35
CA MET A 380 -15.42 29.17 7.18
C MET A 380 -14.73 30.07 6.14
N LEU A 381 -15.33 30.29 4.98
CA LEU A 381 -14.75 31.15 3.93
C LEU A 381 -14.58 32.60 4.41
N ASN A 382 -15.56 33.15 5.13
CA ASN A 382 -15.50 34.50 5.71
C ASN A 382 -14.42 34.64 6.80
N ALA A 383 -14.01 33.53 7.44
CA ALA A 383 -12.92 33.54 8.41
C ALA A 383 -11.53 33.58 7.74
N LEU A 384 -11.38 33.12 6.50
CA LEU A 384 -10.09 33.03 5.81
C LEU A 384 -9.43 34.41 5.53
N PRO A 385 -10.15 35.46 5.06
CA PRO A 385 -9.56 36.79 4.89
C PRO A 385 -9.04 37.38 6.20
N ASN A 386 -9.75 37.16 7.31
CA ASN A 386 -9.33 37.59 8.65
C ASN A 386 -8.05 36.87 9.12
N MET A 387 -7.75 35.72 8.51
CA MET A 387 -6.55 34.92 8.71
C MET A 387 -5.45 35.22 7.66
N GLY A 388 -5.64 36.25 6.83
CA GLY A 388 -4.66 36.68 5.82
C GLY A 388 -4.72 35.90 4.50
N LEU A 389 -5.85 35.23 4.21
CA LEU A 389 -6.09 34.47 2.99
C LEU A 389 -7.23 35.07 2.18
N ASN A 390 -6.88 35.79 1.12
CA ASN A 390 -7.84 36.21 0.09
C ASN A 390 -7.91 35.12 -0.98
N LEU A 391 -8.90 34.23 -0.85
CA LEU A 391 -9.13 33.16 -1.81
C LEU A 391 -10.40 33.51 -2.59
N ASP A 392 -10.28 33.61 -3.91
CA ASP A 392 -11.42 33.74 -4.82
C ASP A 392 -12.03 32.35 -5.03
N VAL A 393 -12.91 31.95 -4.11
CA VAL A 393 -13.64 30.67 -4.18
C VAL A 393 -15.08 30.99 -4.53
N ASN A 394 -15.54 30.49 -5.67
CA ASN A 394 -16.91 30.69 -6.09
C ASN A 394 -17.82 29.87 -5.16
N LEU A 395 -18.63 30.57 -4.36
CA LEU A 395 -19.81 29.99 -3.74
C LEU A 395 -20.82 29.73 -4.87
N GLY A 396 -20.63 28.65 -5.63
CA GLY A 396 -21.68 28.17 -6.51
C GLY A 396 -22.95 28.00 -5.67
N ASP A 397 -24.11 28.41 -6.19
CA ASP A 397 -25.36 28.42 -5.45
C ASP A 397 -25.66 27.04 -4.83
N LEU A 398 -25.27 26.84 -3.57
CA LEU A 398 -25.67 25.70 -2.73
C LEU A 398 -27.21 25.65 -2.61
N THR A 399 -27.87 26.77 -2.91
CA THR A 399 -29.32 27.01 -2.94
C THR A 399 -30.01 26.62 -4.25
N ARG A 400 -29.36 26.68 -5.43
CA ARG A 400 -30.06 26.49 -6.72
C ARG A 400 -30.33 25.02 -7.08
N LYS A 401 -29.81 24.07 -6.29
CA LYS A 401 -30.11 22.63 -6.39
C LYS A 401 -31.11 22.15 -5.31
N GLU A 402 -31.99 23.03 -4.84
CA GLU A 402 -33.16 22.71 -3.99
C GLU A 402 -34.02 21.54 -4.53
N GLY A 403 -34.01 21.30 -5.85
CA GLY A 403 -34.73 20.19 -6.48
C GLY A 403 -34.18 18.78 -6.19
N VAL A 404 -33.01 18.64 -5.54
CA VAL A 404 -32.41 17.33 -5.17
C VAL A 404 -32.41 17.11 -3.64
N LEU A 405 -32.80 18.13 -2.86
CA LEU A 405 -32.80 18.13 -1.40
C LEU A 405 -34.21 18.19 -0.78
N SER A 406 -35.27 18.14 -1.60
CA SER A 406 -36.67 18.02 -1.16
C SER A 406 -37.12 16.56 -1.05
#